data_AF-A0A6B2DSH7-F1
#
_entry.id   AF-A0A6B2DSH7-F1
#
_cell.length_a   1.000
_cell.length_b   1.000
_cell.length_c   1.000
_cell.angle_alpha   90.00
_cell.angle_beta   90.00
_cell.angle_gamma   90.00
#
_symmetry.space_group_name_H-M   'P 1'
#
loop_
_entity.id
_entity.type
_entity.pdbx_description
1 polymer ?
#
loop_
_entity_poly.entity_id
_entity_poly.type
_entity_poly.pdbx_seq_one_letter_code
_entity_poly.pdbx_strand_id
1 'polypeptide(L)'
;MSDEVMQDPLGERYGLAGVRNLDEYAEALTRLVERGRRERCVAVVSEAEAYAAAELLGQFAQLDPHSTINQLAASLASRIYRRLGA
;
A
#
# COMPACT_ATOMS: atom_id res chain seq x y z
N MET A 1 -4.65 -9.67 34.62
CA MET A 1 -3.90 -9.31 33.40
C MET A 1 -3.85 -10.53 32.51
N SER A 2 -4.53 -10.48 31.37
CA SER A 2 -4.31 -11.41 30.25
C SER A 2 -4.55 -10.60 29.00
N ASP A 3 -3.51 -10.52 28.16
CA ASP A 3 -3.47 -9.77 26.90
C ASP A 3 -4.71 -10.06 26.06
N GLU A 4 -5.55 -9.04 25.87
CA GLU A 4 -6.40 -8.98 24.69
C GLU A 4 -5.46 -8.85 23.50
N VAL A 5 -5.21 -9.98 22.82
CA VAL A 5 -4.65 -9.98 21.47
C VAL A 5 -5.63 -9.17 20.62
N MET A 6 -5.33 -7.89 20.44
CA MET A 6 -6.00 -7.01 19.49
C MET A 6 -5.84 -7.65 18.12
N GLN A 7 -6.83 -8.44 17.72
CA GLN A 7 -6.93 -8.95 16.36
C GLN A 7 -6.87 -7.73 15.45
N ASP A 8 -5.91 -7.67 14.53
CA ASP A 8 -5.87 -6.66 13.47
C ASP A 8 -6.88 -7.10 12.40
N PRO A 9 -8.15 -6.62 12.46
CA PRO A 9 -9.21 -7.17 11.65
C PRO A 9 -9.02 -6.74 10.18
N LEU A 10 -8.29 -5.65 9.95
CA LEU A 10 -7.91 -5.18 8.62
C LEU A 10 -6.76 -6.03 8.09
N GLY A 11 -5.76 -6.31 8.92
CA GLY A 11 -4.68 -7.24 8.60
C GLY A 11 -5.20 -8.61 8.18
N GLU A 12 -6.16 -9.18 8.91
CA GLU A 12 -6.77 -10.47 8.55
C GLU A 12 -7.58 -10.36 7.25
N ARG A 13 -8.44 -9.33 7.12
CA ARG A 13 -9.28 -9.10 5.94
C ARG A 13 -8.48 -8.93 4.65
N TYR A 14 -7.33 -8.28 4.74
CA TYR A 14 -6.48 -7.97 3.59
C TYR A 14 -5.27 -8.91 3.46
N GLY A 15 -5.17 -9.95 4.29
CA GLY A 15 -4.13 -10.98 4.21
C GLY A 15 -2.73 -10.50 4.63
N LEU A 16 -2.67 -9.48 5.49
CA LEU A 16 -1.45 -8.95 6.10
C LEU A 16 -1.19 -9.52 7.51
N ALA A 17 -2.18 -10.18 8.12
CA ALA A 17 -2.01 -10.82 9.42
C ALA A 17 -1.00 -11.97 9.36
N GLY A 18 -0.06 -12.02 10.32
CA GLY A 18 0.90 -13.10 10.47
C GLY A 18 2.11 -13.05 9.52
N VAL A 19 2.27 -11.97 8.74
CA VAL A 19 3.45 -11.71 7.93
C VAL A 19 4.67 -11.50 8.82
N ARG A 20 5.80 -12.15 8.48
CA ARG A 20 6.93 -12.28 9.41
C ARG A 20 8.13 -11.41 9.07
N ASN A 21 8.20 -10.92 7.83
CA ASN A 21 9.30 -10.07 7.36
C ASN A 21 8.82 -9.08 6.29
N LEU A 22 9.71 -8.14 5.96
CA LEU A 22 9.42 -7.05 5.03
C LEU A 22 9.17 -7.52 3.60
N ASP A 23 9.81 -8.60 3.16
CA ASP A 23 9.65 -9.13 1.80
C ASP A 23 8.27 -9.77 1.62
N GLU A 24 7.87 -10.63 2.58
CA GLU A 24 6.52 -11.19 2.64
C GLU A 24 5.45 -10.10 2.72
N TYR A 25 5.74 -9.02 3.46
CA TYR A 25 4.82 -7.88 3.59
C TYR A 25 4.65 -7.14 2.27
N ALA A 26 5.77 -6.86 1.59
CA ALA A 26 5.74 -6.22 0.28
C ALA A 26 5.02 -7.10 -0.76
N GLU A 27 5.19 -8.42 -0.71
CA GLU A 27 4.48 -9.35 -1.58
C GLU A 27 2.97 -9.37 -1.29
N ALA A 28 2.58 -9.44 -0.02
CA ALA A 28 1.18 -9.41 0.40
C ALA A 28 0.49 -8.11 -0.05
N LEU A 29 1.16 -6.96 0.14
CA LEU A 29 0.67 -5.67 -0.36
C LEU A 29 0.58 -5.65 -1.90
N THR A 30 1.56 -6.21 -2.62
CA THR A 30 1.51 -6.30 -4.08
C THR A 30 0.28 -7.06 -4.55
N ARG A 31 -0.02 -8.21 -3.93
CA ARG A 31 -1.22 -9.01 -4.23
C ARG A 31 -2.50 -8.22 -3.93
N LEU A 32 -2.52 -7.44 -2.85
CA LEU A 32 -3.64 -6.59 -2.50
C LEU A 32 -3.87 -5.47 -3.53
N VAL A 33 -2.80 -4.85 -4.02
CA VAL A 33 -2.87 -3.81 -5.07
C VAL A 33 -3.40 -4.37 -6.38
N GLU A 34 -2.95 -5.57 -6.77
CA GLU A 34 -3.45 -6.28 -7.96
C GLU A 34 -4.91 -6.68 -7.82
N ARG A 35 -5.35 -7.11 -6.64
CA ARG A 35 -6.77 -7.32 -6.35
C ARG A 35 -7.57 -6.02 -6.51
N GLY A 36 -7.09 -4.93 -5.93
CA GLY A 36 -7.69 -3.60 -6.07
C GLY A 36 -7.67 -3.02 -7.50
N ARG A 37 -6.90 -3.59 -8.44
CA ARG A 37 -7.01 -3.26 -9.88
C ARG A 37 -8.28 -3.82 -10.52
N ARG A 38 -8.69 -5.00 -10.07
CA ARG A 38 -9.79 -5.77 -10.66
C ARG A 38 -11.13 -5.34 -10.07
N GLU A 39 -11.13 -4.85 -8.84
CA GLU A 39 -12.30 -4.32 -8.16
C GLU A 39 -12.63 -2.90 -8.65
N ARG A 40 -13.92 -2.57 -8.83
CA ARG A 40 -14.36 -1.19 -9.14
C ARG A 40 -14.08 -0.31 -7.93
N CYS A 41 -13.04 0.52 -7.99
CA CYS A 41 -12.75 1.50 -6.96
C CYS A 41 -13.86 2.55 -6.92
N VAL A 42 -14.52 2.71 -5.77
CA VAL A 42 -15.21 3.95 -5.43
C VAL A 42 -14.12 4.92 -4.95
N ALA A 43 -14.04 6.13 -5.49
CA ALA A 43 -13.08 7.12 -5.01
C ALA A 43 -13.49 7.57 -3.60
N VAL A 44 -12.67 7.23 -2.60
CA VAL A 44 -12.91 7.57 -1.18
C VAL A 44 -12.15 8.83 -0.74
N VAL A 45 -11.18 9.29 -1.55
CA VAL A 45 -10.29 10.42 -1.24
C VAL A 45 -10.39 11.51 -2.30
N SER A 46 -10.15 12.75 -1.87
CA SER A 46 -10.07 13.92 -2.75
C SER A 46 -8.82 13.89 -3.64
N GLU A 47 -8.83 14.70 -4.70
CA GLU A 47 -7.68 14.86 -5.60
C GLU A 47 -6.41 15.31 -4.87
N ALA A 48 -6.54 16.29 -3.96
CA ALA A 48 -5.41 16.81 -3.19
C ALA A 48 -4.80 15.74 -2.25
N GLU A 49 -5.63 14.93 -1.60
CA GLU A 49 -5.17 13.82 -0.75
C GLU A 49 -4.48 12.74 -1.58
N ALA A 50 -5.03 12.42 -2.77
CA ALA A 50 -4.40 11.47 -3.68
C ALA A 50 -3.02 11.96 -4.14
N TYR A 51 -2.90 13.26 -4.49
CA TYR A 51 -1.62 13.85 -4.88
C TYR A 51 -0.61 13.81 -3.71
N ALA A 52 -1.01 14.23 -2.51
CA ALA A 52 -0.15 14.20 -1.33
C ALA A 52 0.33 12.78 -1.00
N ALA A 53 -0.55 11.77 -1.13
CA ALA A 53 -0.17 10.37 -0.94
C ALA A 53 0.85 9.91 -1.98
N ALA A 54 0.68 10.30 -3.26
CA ALA A 54 1.63 9.96 -4.32
C ALA A 54 3.02 10.57 -4.07
N GLU A 55 3.09 11.83 -3.64
CA GLU A 55 4.33 12.51 -3.27
C GLU A 55 5.07 11.78 -2.14
N LEU A 56 4.36 11.46 -1.05
CA LEU A 56 4.94 10.77 0.10
C LEU A 56 5.47 9.38 -0.27
N LEU A 57 4.71 8.64 -1.08
CA LEU A 57 5.15 7.33 -1.60
C LEU A 57 6.38 7.45 -2.51
N GLY A 58 6.44 8.49 -3.35
CA GLY A 58 7.59 8.78 -4.19
C GLY A 58 8.85 9.11 -3.39
N GLN A 59 8.71 9.95 -2.36
CA GLN A 59 9.81 10.27 -1.44
C GLN A 59 10.28 9.04 -0.66
N PHE A 60 9.35 8.25 -0.15
CA PHE A 60 9.67 7.00 0.55
C PHE A 60 10.43 6.03 -0.38
N ALA A 61 10.01 5.90 -1.63
CA ALA A 61 10.68 5.04 -2.60
C ALA A 61 12.14 5.43 -2.86
N GLN A 62 12.49 6.71 -2.74
CA GLN A 62 13.85 7.20 -2.96
C GLN A 62 14.81 6.89 -1.80
N LEU A 63 14.30 6.60 -0.60
CA LEU A 63 15.13 6.31 0.57
C LEU A 63 15.96 5.02 0.40
N ASP A 64 15.36 4.01 -0.24
CA ASP A 64 16.03 2.74 -0.58
C ASP A 64 15.41 2.15 -1.86
N PRO A 65 15.91 2.52 -3.05
CA PRO A 65 15.33 2.09 -4.33
C PRO A 65 15.38 0.58 -4.60
N HIS A 66 16.21 -0.16 -3.87
CA HIS A 66 16.39 -1.61 -4.08
C HIS A 66 15.51 -2.44 -3.15
N SER A 67 15.01 -1.85 -2.06
CA SER A 67 14.04 -2.50 -1.17
C SER A 67 12.71 -2.76 -1.86
N THR A 68 12.17 -3.97 -1.70
CA THR A 68 10.93 -4.41 -2.34
C THR A 68 9.73 -3.54 -1.92
N ILE A 69 9.68 -3.08 -0.67
CA ILE A 69 8.58 -2.22 -0.19
C ILE A 69 8.66 -0.81 -0.80
N ASN A 70 9.86 -0.30 -1.04
CA ASN A 70 10.09 0.99 -1.66
C ASN A 70 9.77 0.95 -3.16
N GLN A 71 10.08 -0.16 -3.85
CA GLN A 71 9.65 -0.38 -5.24
C GLN A 71 8.13 -0.48 -5.38
N LEU A 72 7.46 -1.09 -4.41
CA LEU A 72 6.00 -1.08 -4.32
C LEU A 72 5.47 0.35 -4.14
N ALA A 73 6.07 1.14 -3.26
CA ALA A 73 5.70 2.54 -3.05
C ALA A 73 5.83 3.37 -4.34
N ALA A 74 6.94 3.22 -5.09
CA ALA A 74 7.12 3.84 -6.39
C ALA A 74 6.02 3.46 -7.40
N SER A 75 5.67 2.17 -7.45
CA SER A 75 4.63 1.64 -8.33
C SER A 75 3.25 2.22 -8.00
N LEU A 76 2.95 2.38 -6.71
CA LEU A 76 1.72 3.02 -6.24
C LEU A 76 1.67 4.50 -6.58
N ALA A 77 2.75 5.24 -6.31
CA ALA A 77 2.85 6.67 -6.63
C ALA A 77 2.59 6.92 -8.13
N SER A 78 3.31 6.20 -9.01
CA SER A 78 3.12 6.29 -10.47
C SER A 78 1.69 6.01 -10.93
N ARG A 79 1.00 5.06 -10.28
CA ARG A 79 -0.38 4.74 -10.62
C ARG A 79 -1.34 5.84 -10.19
N ILE A 80 -1.13 6.45 -9.02
CA ILE A 80 -1.95 7.55 -8.54
C ILE A 80 -1.78 8.74 -9.49
N TYR A 81 -0.54 9.13 -9.81
CA TYR A 81 -0.26 10.19 -10.79
C TYR A 81 -0.95 9.96 -12.13
N ARG A 82 -0.87 8.74 -12.68
CA ARG A 82 -1.54 8.39 -13.94
C ARG A 82 -3.07 8.54 -13.87
N ARG A 83 -3.68 8.26 -12.71
CA ARG A 83 -5.13 8.43 -12.51
C ARG A 83 -5.53 9.89 -12.34
N LEU A 84 -4.63 10.72 -11.81
CA LEU A 84 -4.82 12.18 -11.70
C LEU A 84 -4.61 12.91 -13.03
N GLY A 85 -4.08 12.24 -14.06
CA GLY A 85 -3.88 12.82 -15.39
C GLY A 85 -2.52 13.52 -15.57
N ALA A 86 -1.54 13.18 -14.73
CA ALA A 86 -0.13 13.55 -14.95
C ALA A 86 0.50 12.75 -16.10
#